data_AF-T1ADA1-F1
#
_entry.id   AF-T1ADA1-F1
#
_cell.length_a   1.000
_cell.length_b   1.000
_cell.length_c   1.000
_cell.angle_alpha   90.00
_cell.angle_beta   90.00
_cell.angle_gamma   90.00
#
_symmetry.space_group_name_H-M   'P 1'
#
loop_
_entity.id
_entity.type
_entity.pdbx_description
1 polymer ?
#
loop_
_entity_poly.entity_id
_entity_poly.type
_entity_poly.pdbx_seq_one_letter_code
_entity_poly.pdbx_strand_id
1 'polypeptide(L)' 'MKDTSILVTGGAGYIGSHVALQLRARGERVVVLDDLSRGFPQAVLDAPLVVGAVGDRNT' A
#
# COMPACT_ATOMS: atom_id res chain seq x y z
N MET A 1 0.97 9.12 21.12
CA MET A 1 0.75 7.68 20.89
C MET A 1 1.24 7.37 19.49
N LYS A 2 1.97 6.25 19.34
CA LYS A 2 3.02 6.01 18.32
C LYS A 2 2.68 6.48 16.91
N ASP A 3 3.70 7.05 16.27
CA ASP A 3 3.91 7.09 14.82
C ASP A 3 3.95 5.66 14.24
N THR A 4 2.87 4.89 14.36
CA THR A 4 2.69 3.58 13.71
C THR A 4 2.07 3.77 12.34
N SER A 5 2.68 3.18 11.32
CA SER A 5 2.12 3.14 9.95
C SER A 5 1.59 1.74 9.68
N ILE A 6 0.52 1.64 8.89
CA ILE A 6 -0.02 0.39 8.39
C ILE A 6 0.60 0.11 7.02
N LEU A 7 1.26 -1.04 6.89
CA LEU A 7 1.74 -1.53 5.60
C LEU A 7 0.64 -2.35 4.93
N VAL A 8 0.27 -1.98 3.71
CA VAL A 8 -0.66 -2.75 2.88
C VAL A 8 0.14 -3.38 1.74
N THR A 9 0.27 -4.70 1.76
CA THR A 9 0.87 -5.48 0.68
C THR A 9 -0.15 -5.77 -0.41
N GLY A 10 0.22 -5.71 -1.68
CA GLY A 10 -0.73 -5.90 -2.78
C GLY A 10 -1.72 -4.73 -2.93
N GLY A 11 -1.33 -3.54 -2.43
CA GLY A 11 -2.20 -2.37 -2.35
C GLY A 11 -2.49 -1.69 -3.68
N ALA A 12 -1.80 -2.04 -4.76
CA ALA A 12 -2.15 -1.59 -6.12
C ALA A 12 -3.15 -2.53 -6.82
N GLY A 13 -3.51 -3.65 -6.18
CA GLY A 13 -4.53 -4.59 -6.64
C GLY A 13 -5.96 -4.20 -6.23
N TYR A 14 -6.95 -4.96 -6.71
CA TYR A 14 -8.38 -4.66 -6.49
C TYR A 14 -8.74 -4.54 -5.00
N ILE A 15 -8.47 -5.57 -4.20
CA ILE A 15 -8.83 -5.54 -2.77
C ILE A 15 -7.91 -4.58 -1.99
N GLY A 16 -6.61 -4.63 -2.26
CA GLY A 16 -5.61 -3.86 -1.52
C GLY A 16 -5.80 -2.35 -1.65
N SER A 17 -6.14 -1.85 -2.85
CA SER A 17 -6.39 -0.42 -3.09
C SER A 17 -7.61 0.09 -2.32
N HIS A 18 -8.69 -0.69 -2.27
CA HIS A 18 -9.86 -0.36 -1.45
C HIS A 18 -9.52 -0.38 0.04
N VAL A 19 -8.71 -1.32 0.52
CA VAL A 19 -8.26 -1.33 1.93
C VAL A 19 -7.42 -0.11 2.26
N ALA A 20 -6.44 0.23 1.43
CA ALA A 20 -5.60 1.42 1.60
C ALA A 20 -6.44 2.71 1.63
N LEU A 21 -7.39 2.84 0.70
CA LEU A 21 -8.33 3.96 0.66
C LEU A 21 -9.16 4.07 1.96
N GLN A 22 -9.72 2.97 2.46
CA GLN A 22 -10.54 2.98 3.66
C GLN A 22 -9.73 3.29 4.93
N LEU A 23 -8.48 2.82 5.02
CA LEU A 23 -7.58 3.16 6.12
C LEU A 23 -7.20 4.64 6.09
N ARG A 24 -6.87 5.18 4.91
CA ARG A 24 -6.60 6.61 4.72
C ARG A 24 -7.80 7.48 5.09
N ALA A 25 -9.00 7.08 4.69
CA ALA A 25 -10.24 7.79 5.03
C ALA A 25 -10.52 7.83 6.55
N ARG A 26 -9.95 6.90 7.32
CA ARG A 26 -10.01 6.89 8.80
C ARG A 26 -8.93 7.74 9.46
N GLY A 27 -8.06 8.38 8.69
CA GLY A 27 -6.93 9.16 9.20
C GLY A 27 -5.68 8.33 9.52
N GLU A 28 -5.65 7.05 9.12
CA GLU A 28 -4.49 6.19 9.36
C GLU A 28 -3.34 6.54 8.42
N ARG A 29 -2.10 6.37 8.90
CA ARG A 29 -0.90 6.47 8.07
C ARG A 29 -0.68 5.14 7.37
N VAL A 30 -0.79 5.15 6.04
CA VAL A 30 -0.68 3.95 5.20
C VAL A 30 0.55 4.06 4.32
N VAL A 31 1.26 2.95 4.15
CA VAL A 31 2.29 2.75 3.12
C VAL A 31 1.90 1.50 2.34
N VAL A 32 2.08 1.53 1.02
CA VAL A 32 1.75 0.40 0.14
C VAL A 32 3.02 -0.24 -0.40
N LEU A 33 3.07 -1.57 -0.35
CA LEU A 33 4.08 -2.38 -1.02
C LEU A 33 3.39 -3.23 -2.09
N ASP A 34 3.81 -3.10 -3.34
CA ASP A 34 3.24 -3.86 -4.46
C ASP A 34 4.28 -4.10 -5.54
N ASP A 35 4.29 -5.30 -6.14
CA ASP A 35 5.21 -5.65 -7.23
C ASP A 35 4.68 -5.23 -8.61
N LEU A 36 3.45 -4.72 -8.67
CA LEU A 36 2.73 -4.28 -9.86
C LEU A 36 2.57 -5.38 -10.92
N SER A 37 2.67 -6.66 -10.54
CA SER A 37 2.51 -7.79 -11.46
C SER A 37 1.12 -7.86 -12.09
N ARG A 38 0.09 -7.39 -11.37
CA ARG A 38 -1.31 -7.28 -11.84
C ARG A 38 -2.00 -5.97 -11.43
N GLY A 39 -1.38 -5.21 -10.54
CA GLY A 39 -1.91 -3.95 -10.03
C GLY A 39 -1.49 -2.75 -10.88
N PHE A 40 -2.04 -1.58 -10.55
CA PHE A 40 -1.73 -0.32 -11.22
C PHE A 40 -1.30 0.73 -10.19
N PRO A 41 -0.18 1.44 -10.37
CA PRO A 41 0.26 2.49 -9.43
C PRO A 41 -0.78 3.56 -9.13
N GLN A 42 -1.65 3.85 -10.10
CA GLN A 42 -2.73 4.82 -9.96
C GLN A 42 -3.79 4.39 -8.94
N ALA A 43 -3.92 3.08 -8.67
CA ALA A 43 -4.86 2.54 -7.68
C ALA A 43 -4.47 2.93 -6.23
N VAL A 44 -3.23 3.38 -6.02
CA VAL A 44 -2.66 3.71 -4.71
C VAL A 44 -2.91 5.17 -4.32
N LEU A 45 -3.44 5.99 -5.25
CA LEU A 45 -3.82 7.39 -5.06
C LEU A 45 -2.68 8.24 -4.46
N ASP A 46 -2.87 8.72 -3.23
CA ASP A 46 -1.96 9.60 -2.50
C ASP A 46 -1.15 8.84 -1.42
N ALA A 47 -1.33 7.53 -1.29
CA ALA A 47 -0.55 6.75 -0.35
C ALA A 47 0.86 6.47 -0.92
N PRO A 48 1.92 6.59 -0.10
CA PRO A 48 3.27 6.22 -0.51
C PRO A 48 3.33 4.78 -1.05
N LEU A 49 3.88 4.62 -2.24
CA LEU A 49 4.07 3.32 -2.90
C LEU A 49 5.55 2.95 -2.91
N VAL A 50 5.86 1.79 -2.35
CA VAL A 50 7.12 1.07 -2.53
C VAL A 50 6.87 -0.02 -3.57
N VAL A 51 7.60 0.03 -4.68
CA VAL A 51 7.50 -0.99 -5.73
C VAL A 51 8.43 -2.13 -5.37
N GLY A 52 7.88 -3.31 -5.06
CA GLY A 52 8.66 -4.45 -4.60
C GLY A 52 7.83 -5.69 -4.27
N ALA A 53 8.49 -6.84 -4.25
CA ALA A 53 7.88 -8.11 -3.92
C ALA A 53 8.03 -8.43 -2.42
N VAL A 54 6.97 -8.98 -1.82
CA VAL A 54 7.04 -9.46 -0.43
C VAL A 54 8.04 -10.61 -0.34
N GLY A 55 8.99 -10.50 0.59
CA GLY A 55 10.04 -11.50 0.81
C GLY A 55 11.37 -11.16 0.12
N ASP A 56 11.41 -10.15 -0.75
CA ASP A 56 12.67 -9.56 -1.17
C ASP A 56 13.27 -8.75 -0.01
N ARG A 57 14.57 -8.93 0.23
CA ARG A 57 15.31 -8.21 1.29
C ARG A 57 15.95 -6.92 0.79
N ASN A 58 16.01 -6.73 -0.53
CA ASN A 58 16.76 -5.64 -1.15
C ASN A 58 15.87 -4.53 -1.72
N THR A 59 14.55 -4.72 -1.66
CA THR A 59 13.56 -3.71 -2.02
C THR A 59 12.92 -3.14 -0.75
#